data_AF-A0A9D5X2K9-F1
#
_entry.id   AF-A0A9D5X2K9-F1
#
_cell.length_a   1.000
_cell.length_b   1.000
_cell.length_c   1.000
_cell.angle_alpha   90.00
_cell.angle_beta   90.00
_cell.angle_gamma   90.00
#
_symmetry.space_group_name_H-M   'P 1'
#
loop_
_entity.id
_entity.type
_entity.pdbx_description
1 polymer ?
#
loop_
_entity_poly.entity_id
_entity_poly.type
_entity_poly.pdbx_seq_one_letter_code
_entity_poly.pdbx_strand_id
1 'polypeptide(L)'
;YASTLFALGMVGASFLAACVLPGITASAICEAFGWERGADRSWQEAPVYHGIITTVLVISALVVLIPGMSLFGIMMAAQVINGILLPILLVFMVIIAADKHIMGKYANGRIWNALTWFTIITVIILTIVMFILQAMGL
;
A
#
# COMPACT_ATOMS: atom_id res chain seq x y z
N TYR A 1 16.30 -26.04 12.00
CA TYR A 1 14.83 -25.96 12.13
C TYR A 1 14.29 -24.53 12.13
N ALA A 2 14.87 -23.57 12.87
CA ALA A 2 14.44 -22.17 12.81
C ALA A 2 14.62 -21.53 11.41
N SER A 3 15.71 -21.84 10.71
CA SER A 3 15.98 -21.35 9.35
C SER A 3 14.95 -21.81 8.31
N THR A 4 14.49 -23.06 8.40
CA THR A 4 13.49 -23.62 7.48
C THR A 4 12.10 -23.04 7.72
N LEU A 5 11.71 -22.83 8.98
CA LEU A 5 10.45 -22.15 9.32
C LEU A 5 10.47 -20.69 8.86
N PHE A 6 11.60 -20.00 9.04
CA PHE A 6 11.78 -18.62 8.57
C PHE A 6 11.70 -18.53 7.05
N ALA A 7 12.40 -19.41 6.32
CA ALA A 7 12.35 -19.44 4.86
C ALA A 7 10.93 -19.69 4.35
N LEU A 8 10.18 -20.60 4.97
CA LEU A 8 8.80 -20.90 4.59
C LEU A 8 7.86 -19.72 4.84
N GLY A 9 8.02 -19.02 5.97
CA GLY A 9 7.29 -17.78 6.24
C GLY A 9 7.60 -16.66 5.25
N MET A 10 8.88 -16.46 4.91
CA MET A 10 9.32 -15.47 3.92
C MET A 10 8.75 -15.75 2.52
N VAL A 11 8.74 -17.02 2.09
CA VAL A 11 8.14 -17.42 0.80
C VAL A 11 6.64 -17.14 0.80
N GLY A 12 5.92 -17.51 1.87
CA GLY A 12 4.49 -17.25 1.98
C GLY A 12 4.14 -15.76 1.94
N ALA A 13 4.87 -14.94 2.70
CA ALA A 13 4.68 -13.48 2.70
C ALA A 13 4.97 -12.85 1.34
N SER A 14 6.04 -13.31 0.67
CA SER A 14 6.41 -12.82 -0.66
C SER A 14 5.37 -13.17 -1.71
N PHE A 15 4.81 -14.40 -1.65
CA PHE A 15 3.77 -14.84 -2.57
C PHE A 15 2.47 -14.04 -2.40
N LEU A 16 2.04 -13.83 -1.15
CA LEU A 16 0.88 -12.98 -0.84
C LEU A 16 1.07 -11.56 -1.38
N ALA A 17 2.24 -10.96 -1.13
CA ALA A 17 2.55 -9.62 -1.64
C ALA A 17 2.51 -9.58 -3.17
N ALA A 18 3.10 -10.57 -3.84
CA ALA A 18 3.13 -10.66 -5.30
C ALA A 18 1.73 -10.79 -5.92
N CYS A 19 0.80 -11.47 -5.26
CA CYS A 19 -0.59 -11.61 -5.76
C CYS A 19 -1.46 -10.38 -5.46
N VAL A 20 -1.32 -9.79 -4.27
CA VAL A 20 -2.24 -8.75 -3.79
C VAL A 20 -1.87 -7.36 -4.33
N LEU A 21 -0.58 -6.99 -4.35
CA LEU A 21 -0.16 -5.65 -4.77
C LEU A 21 -0.60 -5.29 -6.19
N PRO A 22 -0.31 -6.11 -7.22
CA PRO A 22 -0.69 -5.77 -8.59
C PRO A 22 -2.21 -5.63 -8.74
N GLY A 23 -2.97 -6.49 -8.06
CA GLY A 23 -4.43 -6.45 -8.11
C GLY A 23 -5.02 -5.16 -7.54
N ILE A 24 -4.52 -4.70 -6.38
CA ILE A 24 -4.97 -3.44 -5.77
C ILE A 24 -4.51 -2.24 -6.60
N THR A 25 -3.25 -2.23 -7.06
CA THR A 25 -2.71 -1.14 -7.88
C THR A 25 -3.46 -0.98 -9.20
N ALA A 26 -3.69 -2.08 -9.92
CA ALA A 26 -4.45 -2.04 -11.18
C ALA A 26 -5.90 -1.58 -10.94
N SER A 27 -6.52 -2.00 -9.84
CA SER A 27 -7.87 -1.57 -9.49
C SER A 27 -7.94 -0.07 -9.20
N ALA A 28 -6.98 0.46 -8.45
CA ALA A 28 -6.88 1.89 -8.13
C ALA A 28 -6.58 2.76 -9.36
N ILE A 29 -5.80 2.24 -10.32
CA ILE A 29 -5.55 2.96 -11.58
C ILE A 29 -6.83 2.96 -12.43
N CYS A 30 -7.48 1.81 -12.62
CA CYS A 30 -8.75 1.77 -13.35
C CYS A 30 -9.84 2.65 -12.68
N GLU A 31 -9.83 2.75 -11.35
CA GLU A 31 -10.66 3.70 -10.59
C GLU A 31 -10.42 5.15 -10.98
N ALA A 32 -9.16 5.58 -10.94
CA ALA A 32 -8.79 6.97 -11.20
C ALA A 32 -9.14 7.40 -12.63
N PHE A 33 -9.07 6.49 -13.59
CA PHE A 33 -9.34 6.77 -15.01
C PHE A 33 -10.78 6.44 -15.44
N GLY A 34 -11.63 5.93 -14.54
CA GLY A 34 -13.01 5.56 -14.85
C GLY A 34 -13.16 4.37 -15.81
N TRP A 35 -12.13 3.53 -15.94
CA TRP A 35 -12.17 2.32 -16.77
C TRP A 35 -12.87 1.17 -16.04
N GLU A 36 -13.48 0.27 -16.81
CA GLU A 36 -14.16 -0.92 -16.29
C GLU A 36 -13.19 -1.77 -15.44
N ARG A 37 -13.65 -2.15 -14.25
CA ARG A 37 -12.88 -2.94 -13.26
C ARG A 37 -13.44 -4.35 -13.15
N GLY A 38 -12.56 -5.32 -12.91
CA GLY A 38 -12.96 -6.65 -12.46
C GLY A 38 -11.93 -7.72 -12.78
N ALA A 39 -11.47 -8.44 -11.76
CA ALA A 39 -10.77 -9.71 -11.95
C ALA A 39 -11.69 -10.81 -12.49
N ASP A 40 -13.02 -10.63 -12.34
CA ASP A 40 -14.08 -11.48 -12.90
C ASP A 40 -14.46 -11.15 -14.36
N ARG A 41 -13.83 -10.12 -14.96
CA ARG A 41 -14.05 -9.73 -16.36
C ARG A 41 -12.98 -10.37 -17.24
N SER A 42 -13.40 -10.94 -18.37
CA SER A 42 -12.51 -11.61 -19.33
C SER A 42 -11.40 -10.67 -19.82
N TRP A 43 -10.29 -11.22 -20.34
CA TRP A 43 -9.25 -10.46 -21.06
C TRP A 43 -9.82 -9.55 -22.17
N GLN A 44 -11.01 -9.88 -22.68
CA GLN A 44 -11.75 -9.11 -23.67
C GLN A 44 -12.63 -7.99 -23.08
N GLU A 45 -12.98 -8.05 -21.80
CA GLU A 45 -13.85 -7.08 -21.11
C GLU A 45 -13.06 -6.05 -20.29
N ALA A 46 -11.85 -6.39 -19.80
CA ALA A 46 -11.00 -5.45 -19.07
C ALA A 46 -9.52 -5.57 -19.49
N PRO A 47 -9.19 -5.27 -20.77
CA PRO A 47 -7.82 -5.40 -21.29
C PRO A 47 -6.83 -4.46 -20.58
N VAL A 48 -7.30 -3.30 -20.10
CA VAL A 48 -6.48 -2.32 -19.38
C VAL A 48 -6.07 -2.84 -18.00
N TYR A 49 -6.97 -3.52 -17.27
CA TYR A 49 -6.69 -4.08 -15.95
C TYR A 49 -5.61 -5.17 -16.01
N HIS A 50 -5.80 -6.15 -16.90
CA HIS A 50 -4.84 -7.23 -17.10
C HIS A 50 -3.52 -6.71 -17.68
N GLY A 51 -3.58 -5.74 -18.60
CA GLY A 51 -2.40 -5.06 -19.15
C GLY A 51 -1.55 -4.39 -18.07
N ILE A 52 -2.17 -3.68 -17.12
CA ILE A 52 -1.44 -3.04 -16.00
C ILE A 52 -0.77 -4.10 -15.12
N ILE A 53 -1.49 -5.16 -14.74
CA ILE A 53 -0.94 -6.24 -13.90
C ILE A 53 0.25 -6.90 -14.59
N THR A 54 0.09 -7.33 -15.85
CA THR A 54 1.15 -7.98 -16.63
C THR A 54 2.35 -7.05 -16.80
N THR A 55 2.12 -5.77 -17.09
CA THR A 55 3.20 -4.79 -17.26
C THR A 55 3.98 -4.58 -15.96
N VAL A 56 3.30 -4.38 -14.84
CA VAL A 56 3.95 -4.22 -13.53
C VAL A 56 4.73 -5.47 -13.15
N LEU A 57 4.19 -6.66 -13.40
CA LEU A 57 4.84 -7.93 -13.07
C LEU A 57 6.07 -8.18 -13.94
N VAL A 58 5.98 -7.95 -15.26
CA VAL A 58 7.10 -8.09 -16.20
C VAL A 58 8.21 -7.08 -15.89
N ILE A 59 7.86 -5.80 -15.67
CA ILE A 59 8.85 -4.77 -15.32
C ILE A 59 9.55 -5.13 -14.01
N SER A 60 8.80 -5.54 -12.99
CA SER A 60 9.37 -5.92 -11.69
C SER A 60 10.30 -7.13 -11.83
N ALA A 61 9.93 -8.14 -12.61
CA ALA A 61 10.77 -9.30 -12.88
C ALA A 61 12.07 -8.92 -13.63
N LEU A 62 11.99 -8.02 -14.61
CA LEU A 62 13.16 -7.52 -15.34
C LEU A 62 14.11 -6.74 -14.42
N VAL A 63 13.58 -5.87 -13.56
CA VAL A 63 14.38 -5.09 -12.60
C VAL A 63 15.12 -5.99 -11.62
N VAL A 64 14.47 -7.05 -11.13
CA VAL A 64 15.08 -8.02 -10.20
C VAL A 64 16.18 -8.85 -10.88
N LEU A 65 16.10 -9.08 -12.19
CA LEU A 65 17.09 -9.87 -12.93
C LEU A 65 18.41 -9.12 -13.19
N ILE A 66 18.47 -7.80 -12.99
CA ILE A 66 19.68 -6.98 -13.22
C ILE A 66 20.72 -7.30 -12.12
N PRO A 67 21.85 -7.94 -12.46
CA PRO A 67 22.88 -8.26 -11.47
C PRO A 67 23.60 -6.99 -11.03
N GLY A 68 23.76 -6.82 -9.71
CA GLY A 68 24.49 -5.68 -9.12
C GLY A 68 23.61 -4.56 -8.56
N MET A 69 22.28 -4.63 -8.70
CA MET A 69 21.38 -3.68 -8.04
C MET A 69 21.22 -4.03 -6.56
N SER A 70 21.43 -3.07 -5.67
CA SER A 70 21.22 -3.28 -4.23
C SER A 70 19.72 -3.43 -3.96
N LEU A 71 19.22 -4.68 -3.89
CA LEU A 71 17.84 -4.99 -3.49
C LEU A 71 17.47 -4.30 -2.16
N PHE A 72 18.42 -4.24 -1.24
CA PHE A 72 18.28 -3.52 0.02
C PHE A 72 18.01 -2.02 -0.19
N GLY A 73 18.69 -1.37 -1.14
CA GLY A 73 18.47 0.03 -1.49
C GLY A 73 17.09 0.28 -2.10
N ILE A 74 16.62 -0.62 -2.97
CA ILE A 74 15.26 -0.54 -3.56
C ILE A 74 14.21 -0.71 -2.46
N MET A 75 14.40 -1.71 -1.59
CA MET A 75 13.52 -1.95 -0.45
C MET A 75 13.49 -0.73 0.48
N MET A 76 14.64 -0.13 0.76
CA MET A 76 14.72 1.06 1.59
C MET A 76 14.02 2.25 0.96
N ALA A 77 14.27 2.52 -0.32
CA ALA A 77 13.57 3.57 -1.05
C ALA A 77 12.05 3.36 -1.04
N ALA A 78 11.59 2.13 -1.28
CA ALA A 78 10.16 1.79 -1.21
C ALA A 78 9.56 2.02 0.19
N GLN A 79 10.30 1.69 1.25
CA GLN A 79 9.87 1.96 2.63
C GLN A 79 9.85 3.44 2.97
N VAL A 80 10.84 4.22 2.51
CA VAL A 80 10.84 5.69 2.67
C VAL A 80 9.60 6.28 2.02
N ILE A 81 9.34 5.94 0.76
CA ILE A 81 8.18 6.43 0.00
C ILE A 81 6.88 6.01 0.71
N ASN A 82 6.78 4.75 1.14
CA ASN A 82 5.62 4.26 1.88
C ASN A 82 5.41 5.05 3.19
N GLY A 83 6.49 5.32 3.93
CA GLY A 83 6.46 6.15 5.12
C GLY A 83 5.90 7.54 4.86
N ILE A 84 6.26 8.19 3.74
CA ILE A 84 5.78 9.55 3.40
C ILE A 84 4.31 9.52 3.03
N LEU A 85 3.89 8.50 2.27
CA LEU A 85 2.52 8.35 1.80
C LEU A 85 1.54 8.00 2.92
N LEU A 86 1.95 7.15 3.87
CA LEU A 86 1.10 6.66 4.94
C LEU A 86 0.37 7.75 5.75
N PRO A 87 1.02 8.82 6.26
CA PRO A 87 0.36 9.87 7.02
C PRO A 87 -0.58 10.70 6.14
N ILE A 88 -0.19 10.95 4.89
CA ILE A 88 -1.02 11.68 3.92
C ILE A 88 -2.32 10.90 3.68
N LEU A 89 -2.19 9.59 3.38
CA LEU A 89 -3.33 8.70 3.17
C LEU A 89 -4.23 8.60 4.40
N LEU A 90 -3.64 8.50 5.60
CA LEU A 90 -4.40 8.44 6.84
C LEU A 90 -5.18 9.72 7.13
N VAL A 91 -4.59 10.89 6.89
CA VAL A 91 -5.30 12.17 7.04
C VAL A 91 -6.52 12.21 6.12
N PHE A 92 -6.37 11.84 4.85
CA PHE A 92 -7.50 11.79 3.91
C PHE A 92 -8.57 10.76 4.30
N MET A 93 -8.17 9.53 4.64
CA MET A 93 -9.11 8.51 5.09
C MET A 93 -9.91 8.96 6.30
N VAL A 94 -9.28 9.66 7.25
CA VAL A 94 -9.98 10.11 8.45
C VAL A 94 -10.87 11.32 8.18
N ILE A 95 -10.48 12.26 7.31
CA ILE A 95 -11.40 13.34 6.90
C ILE A 95 -12.67 12.74 6.31
N ILE A 96 -12.53 11.74 5.44
CA ILE A 96 -13.66 11.03 4.83
C ILE A 96 -14.48 10.28 5.89
N ALA A 97 -13.82 9.57 6.82
CA ALA A 97 -14.50 8.82 7.88
C ALA A 97 -15.14 9.70 8.96
N ALA A 98 -14.62 10.92 9.18
CA ALA A 98 -15.18 11.89 10.10
C ALA A 98 -16.36 12.67 9.49
N ASP A 99 -16.48 12.68 8.16
CA ASP A 99 -17.54 13.41 7.48
C ASP A 99 -18.91 12.70 7.64
N LYS A 100 -19.79 13.36 8.40
CA LYS A 100 -21.19 12.94 8.57
C LYS A 100 -21.98 12.90 7.27
N HIS A 101 -21.57 13.68 6.26
CA HIS A 101 -22.19 13.72 4.95
C HIS A 101 -21.85 12.47 4.11
N ILE A 102 -20.68 11.85 4.32
CA ILE A 102 -20.27 10.62 3.61
C ILE A 102 -20.67 9.36 4.40
N MET A 103 -20.56 9.37 5.72
CA MET A 103 -20.81 8.19 6.56
C MET A 103 -22.24 8.11 7.16
N GLY A 104 -23.04 9.18 7.02
CA GLY A 104 -24.46 9.20 7.39
C GLY A 104 -24.74 8.83 8.86
N LYS A 105 -25.58 7.80 9.07
CA LYS A 105 -26.01 7.34 10.42
C LYS A 105 -24.92 6.58 11.22
N TYR A 106 -23.79 6.22 10.60
CA TYR A 106 -22.66 5.53 11.25
C TYR A 106 -21.54 6.49 11.68
N ALA A 107 -21.78 7.80 11.60
CA ALA A 107 -20.80 8.79 12.00
C ALA A 107 -20.41 8.66 13.48
N ASN A 108 -19.10 8.71 13.73
CA ASN A 108 -18.53 8.58 15.06
C ASN A 108 -19.16 9.53 16.08
N GLY A 109 -19.60 8.98 17.23
CA GLY A 109 -19.97 9.79 18.39
C GLY A 109 -18.78 10.57 18.95
N ARG A 110 -19.02 11.60 19.79
CA ARG A 110 -17.96 12.47 20.35
C ARG A 110 -16.77 11.71 20.97
N ILE A 111 -17.04 10.59 21.62
CA ILE A 111 -16.01 9.73 22.24
C ILE A 111 -15.17 9.01 21.18
N TRP A 112 -15.81 8.46 20.16
CA TRP A 112 -15.11 7.80 19.07
C TRP A 112 -14.34 8.78 18.20
N ASN A 113 -14.85 10.00 17.99
CA ASN A 113 -14.12 11.06 17.29
C ASN A 113 -12.86 11.48 18.06
N ALA A 114 -12.92 11.55 19.40
CA ALA A 114 -11.75 11.82 20.23
C ALA A 114 -10.72 10.68 20.17
N LEU A 115 -11.17 9.42 20.16
CA LEU A 115 -10.29 8.25 20.02
C LEU A 115 -9.64 8.19 18.64
N THR A 116 -10.39 8.48 17.57
CA THR A 116 -9.85 8.58 16.21
C THR A 116 -8.82 9.70 16.12
N TRP A 117 -9.11 10.89 16.69
CA TRP A 117 -8.14 12.00 16.75
C TRP A 117 -6.87 11.65 17.54
N PHE A 118 -6.99 10.92 18.65
CA PHE A 118 -5.85 10.44 19.41
C PHE A 118 -4.98 9.50 18.57
N THR A 119 -5.58 8.49 17.93
CA THR A 119 -4.86 7.56 17.04
C THR A 119 -4.18 8.30 15.88
N ILE A 120 -4.83 9.32 15.29
CA ILE A 120 -4.23 10.15 14.24
C ILE A 120 -2.98 10.87 14.76
N ILE A 121 -3.10 11.58 15.88
CA ILE A 121 -1.97 12.33 16.45
C ILE A 121 -0.82 11.38 16.73
N THR A 122 -1.11 10.22 17.33
CA THR A 122 -0.11 9.18 17.59
C THR A 122 0.56 8.70 16.29
N VAL A 123 -0.19 8.37 15.25
CA VAL A 123 0.39 7.88 13.98
C VAL A 123 1.17 8.99 13.25
N ILE A 124 0.71 10.23 13.28
CA ILE A 124 1.44 11.38 12.72
C ILE A 124 2.77 11.56 13.47
N ILE A 125 2.76 11.54 14.81
CA ILE A 125 3.98 11.64 15.61
C ILE A 125 4.94 10.49 15.29
N LEU A 126 4.46 9.24 15.30
CA LEU A 126 5.25 8.05 14.94
C LEU A 126 5.85 8.17 13.54
N THR A 127 5.09 8.69 12.58
CA THR A 127 5.57 8.88 11.21
C THR A 127 6.65 9.95 11.15
N ILE A 128 6.46 11.09 11.81
CA ILE A 128 7.49 12.15 11.89
C ILE A 128 8.76 11.61 12.53
N VAL A 129 8.64 10.82 13.61
CA VAL A 129 9.78 10.17 14.28
C VAL A 129 10.50 9.21 13.33
N MET A 130 9.76 8.38 12.59
CA MET A 130 10.34 7.49 11.57
C MET A 130 11.12 8.29 10.52
N PHE A 131 10.57 9.40 10.01
CA PHE A 131 11.25 10.26 9.05
C PHE A 131 12.54 10.85 9.59
N ILE A 132 12.51 11.34 10.82
CA ILE A 132 13.69 11.94 11.46
C ILE A 132 14.78 10.88 11.64
N LEU A 133 14.44 9.69 12.12
CA LEU A 133 15.40 8.60 12.29
C LEU A 133 16.02 8.18 10.95
N GLN A 134 15.17 8.01 9.93
CA GLN A 134 15.62 7.62 8.59
C GLN A 134 16.48 8.70 7.93
N ALA A 135 16.18 9.98 8.16
CA ALA A 135 16.99 11.11 7.69
C ALA A 135 18.34 11.23 8.43
N MET A 136 18.40 10.81 9.70
CA MET A 136 19.63 10.74 10.49
C MET A 136 20.50 9.53 10.15
N GLY A 137 20.05 8.63 9.28
CA GLY A 137 20.79 7.43 8.87
C GLY A 137 20.86 6.34 9.93
N LEU A 138 19.94 6.35 10.89
CA LEU A 138 19.66 5.26 11.84
C LEU A 138 18.61 4.30 11.25
#